data_AF-R9N3K9-F1
#
_entry.id   AF-R9N3K9-F1
#
_cell.length_a   1.000
_cell.length_b   1.000
_cell.length_c   1.000
_cell.angle_alpha   90.00
_cell.angle_beta   90.00
_cell.angle_gamma   90.00
#
_symmetry.space_group_name_H-M   'P 1'
#
loop_
_entity.id
_entity.type
_entity.pdbx_description
1 polymer ?
#
loop_
_entity_poly.entity_id
_entity_poly.type
_entity_poly.pdbx_seq_one_letter_code
_entity_poly.pdbx_strand_id
1 'polypeptide(L)'
;MKKNEVIAEKIEAVWDRDAHDNSILVLEKEEGKLSLAEVGNFLRYSHNGSFNGDYVMAICTKEGQEEAPQGDQWVLYKVEPGAGCPVCGNRLPFYEATGKIDIKIGLIKRMQAEMDHRAEVEEKAVQLITEGRHGEAVALLNSLDDSLIAGMQEEFEAIGAAGGKEIE
;
A
#
# COMPACT_ATOMS: atom_id res chain seq x y z
N MET A 1 -5.07 41.92 -29.39
CA MET A 1 -4.37 41.14 -28.35
C MET A 1 -4.38 39.69 -28.78
N LYS A 2 -3.22 39.11 -29.12
CA LYS A 2 -3.11 37.70 -29.47
C LYS A 2 -3.29 36.89 -28.18
N LYS A 3 -4.20 35.92 -28.17
CA LYS A 3 -4.25 34.91 -27.11
C LYS A 3 -2.93 34.15 -27.19
N ASN A 4 -2.07 34.31 -26.18
CA ASN A 4 -0.95 33.39 -25.99
C ASN A 4 -1.57 32.06 -25.56
N GLU A 5 -1.68 31.15 -26.51
CA GLU A 5 -1.87 29.73 -26.24
C GLU A 5 -0.58 29.26 -25.57
N VAL A 6 -0.64 29.09 -24.25
CA VAL A 6 0.44 28.44 -23.50
C VAL A 6 0.40 26.99 -23.96
N ILE A 7 1.34 26.61 -24.83
CA ILE A 7 1.55 25.22 -25.22
C ILE A 7 1.87 24.49 -23.91
N ALA A 8 1.00 23.57 -23.51
CA ALA A 8 1.31 22.68 -22.41
C ALA A 8 2.52 21.84 -22.84
N GLU A 9 3.69 22.13 -22.27
CA GLU A 9 4.95 21.46 -22.58
C GLU A 9 4.75 19.94 -22.42
N LYS A 10 4.93 19.21 -23.51
CA LYS A 10 4.64 17.77 -23.59
C LYS A 10 5.80 17.01 -22.97
N ILE A 11 5.54 16.29 -21.89
CA ILE A 11 6.49 15.32 -21.35
C ILE A 11 6.59 14.14 -22.32
N GLU A 12 7.81 13.82 -22.72
CA GLU A 12 8.11 12.59 -23.46
C GLU A 12 8.56 11.51 -22.48
N ALA A 13 8.18 10.26 -22.75
CA ALA A 13 8.42 9.14 -21.85
C ALA A 13 8.90 7.92 -22.61
N VAL A 14 10.05 7.38 -22.21
CA VAL A 14 10.67 6.21 -22.83
C VAL A 14 11.09 5.21 -21.75
N TRP A 15 10.80 3.93 -22.01
CA TRP A 15 11.35 2.85 -21.20
C TRP A 15 12.76 2.52 -21.68
N ASP A 16 13.70 2.50 -20.74
CA ASP A 16 15.11 2.18 -20.99
C ASP A 16 15.65 1.26 -19.89
N ARG A 17 16.95 0.95 -19.92
CA ARG A 17 17.64 0.15 -18.92
C ARG A 17 18.88 0.86 -18.39
N ASP A 18 19.08 0.74 -17.08
CA ASP A 18 20.32 1.21 -16.46
C ASP A 18 21.51 0.26 -16.72
N ALA A 19 22.69 0.61 -16.21
CA ALA A 19 23.91 -0.21 -16.35
C ALA A 19 23.83 -1.58 -15.65
N HIS A 20 22.81 -1.81 -14.83
CA HIS A 20 22.55 -3.05 -14.11
C HIS A 20 21.35 -3.84 -14.70
N ASP A 21 20.89 -3.47 -15.91
CA ASP A 21 19.77 -4.06 -16.62
C ASP A 21 18.39 -3.81 -15.95
N ASN A 22 18.30 -2.90 -14.98
CA ASN A 22 17.02 -2.53 -14.37
C ASN A 22 16.20 -1.65 -15.30
N SER A 23 14.89 -1.91 -15.36
CA SER A 23 13.95 -1.10 -16.14
C SER A 23 13.77 0.29 -15.52
N ILE A 24 14.01 1.33 -16.31
CA ILE A 24 13.83 2.73 -15.93
C ILE A 24 12.87 3.44 -16.88
N LEU A 25 12.08 4.36 -16.36
CA LEU A 25 11.27 5.29 -17.12
C LEU A 25 12.01 6.63 -17.17
N VAL A 26 12.43 7.02 -18.37
CA VAL A 26 13.05 8.31 -18.62
C VAL A 26 11.95 9.28 -19.05
N LEU A 27 11.78 10.36 -18.28
CA LEU A 27 10.89 11.47 -18.61
C LEU A 27 11.73 12.65 -19.05
N GLU A 28 11.41 13.21 -20.20
CA GLU A 28 12.13 14.34 -20.78
C GLU A 28 11.20 15.48 -21.14
N LYS A 29 11.73 16.69 -21.00
CA LYS A 29 11.07 17.93 -21.38
C LYS A 29 12.05 18.75 -22.22
N GLU A 30 11.65 19.12 -23.44
CA GLU A 30 12.52 19.82 -24.39
C GLU A 30 12.92 21.23 -23.89
N GLU A 31 12.01 21.93 -23.22
CA GLU A 31 12.25 23.26 -22.65
C GLU A 31 11.71 23.36 -21.22
N GLY A 32 12.46 24.04 -20.36
CA GLY A 32 12.07 24.26 -18.96
C GLY A 32 12.35 23.06 -18.05
N LYS A 33 11.90 23.17 -16.79
CA LYS A 33 12.12 22.14 -15.76
C LYS A 33 10.89 21.27 -15.58
N LEU A 34 11.12 20.01 -15.22
CA LEU A 34 10.09 19.10 -14.76
C LEU A 34 9.75 19.43 -13.30
N SER A 35 8.46 19.50 -12.99
CA SER A 35 7.97 19.58 -11.61
C SER A 35 7.31 18.28 -11.17
N LEU A 36 7.33 18.03 -9.86
CA LEU A 36 6.68 16.86 -9.27
C LEU A 36 5.17 16.81 -9.57
N ALA A 37 4.51 17.96 -9.67
CA ALA A 37 3.10 18.05 -9.99
C ALA A 37 2.81 17.65 -11.45
N GLU A 38 3.63 18.14 -12.40
CA GLU A 38 3.50 17.77 -13.81
C GLU A 38 3.76 16.27 -14.02
N VAL A 39 4.87 15.76 -13.48
CA VAL A 39 5.24 14.34 -13.55
C VAL A 39 4.16 13.47 -12.89
N GLY A 40 3.68 13.85 -11.71
CA GLY A 40 2.63 13.12 -11.01
C GLY A 40 1.29 13.10 -11.75
N ASN A 41 0.94 14.14 -12.49
CA ASN A 41 -0.24 14.15 -13.35
C ASN A 41 -0.02 13.30 -14.61
N PHE A 42 1.16 13.38 -15.21
CA PHE A 42 1.54 12.57 -16.37
C PHE A 42 1.45 11.07 -16.06
N LEU A 43 2.08 10.62 -14.98
CA LEU A 43 2.08 9.20 -14.59
C LEU A 43 0.65 8.67 -14.33
N ARG A 44 -0.23 9.49 -13.72
CA ARG A 44 -1.59 9.07 -13.40
C ARG A 44 -2.51 8.98 -14.62
N TYR A 45 -2.40 9.92 -15.56
CA TYR A 45 -3.47 10.16 -16.53
C TYR A 45 -3.02 10.03 -17.99
N SER A 46 -1.73 10.08 -18.30
CA SER A 46 -1.26 9.99 -19.68
C SER A 46 -1.46 8.58 -20.26
N HIS A 47 -1.63 8.49 -21.57
CA HIS A 47 -1.70 7.24 -22.32
C HIS A 47 -2.66 6.20 -21.70
N ASN A 48 -3.85 6.62 -21.29
CA ASN A 48 -4.86 5.78 -20.63
C ASN A 48 -4.35 5.08 -19.35
N GLY A 49 -3.44 5.72 -18.61
CA GLY A 49 -2.88 5.17 -17.38
C GLY A 49 -1.76 4.15 -17.61
N SER A 50 -1.17 4.09 -18.81
CA SER A 50 -0.07 3.13 -19.11
C SER A 50 1.17 3.32 -18.24
N PHE A 51 1.34 4.50 -17.64
CA PHE A 51 2.43 4.84 -16.73
C PHE A 51 1.99 4.93 -15.26
N ASN A 52 0.79 4.45 -14.94
CA ASN A 52 0.28 4.47 -13.57
C ASN A 52 1.03 3.43 -12.73
N GLY A 53 1.56 3.85 -11.59
CA GLY A 53 2.28 2.98 -10.67
C GLY A 53 3.05 3.76 -9.60
N ASP A 54 3.80 3.01 -8.80
CA ASP A 54 4.71 3.53 -7.80
C ASP A 54 6.12 3.67 -8.38
N TYR A 55 6.80 4.77 -8.07
CA TYR A 55 8.10 5.08 -8.65
C TYR A 55 9.08 5.63 -7.61
N VAL A 56 10.36 5.28 -7.75
CA VAL A 56 11.49 5.87 -7.01
C VAL A 56 12.33 6.69 -7.97
N MET A 57 12.66 7.92 -7.57
CA MET A 57 13.56 8.79 -8.33
C MET A 57 14.95 8.76 -7.68
N ALA A 58 15.99 8.49 -8.48
CA ALA A 58 17.38 8.59 -8.05
C ALA A 58 17.96 9.94 -8.49
N ILE A 59 18.39 10.76 -7.53
CA ILE A 59 19.04 12.05 -7.82
C ILE A 59 20.55 11.85 -7.82
N CYS A 60 21.16 11.91 -9.01
CA CYS A 60 22.61 11.89 -9.16
C CYS A 60 23.18 13.30 -9.08
N THR A 61 24.02 13.58 -8.08
CA THR A 61 24.66 14.89 -7.88
C THR A 61 26.08 14.97 -8.43
N LYS A 62 26.54 13.96 -9.18
CA LYS A 62 27.88 13.98 -9.78
C LYS A 62 27.93 15.01 -10.91
N GLU A 63 28.86 15.95 -10.81
CA GLU A 63 29.14 16.90 -11.89
C GLU A 63 29.85 16.19 -13.04
N GLY A 64 29.28 16.27 -14.25
CA GLY A 64 29.86 15.59 -15.42
C GLY A 64 28.94 15.54 -16.64
N GLN A 65 28.34 16.67 -17.04
CA GLN A 65 27.86 16.84 -18.41
C GLN A 65 28.47 18.13 -18.97
N GLU A 66 29.17 18.01 -20.12
CA GLU A 66 29.90 19.11 -20.76
C GLU A 66 28.99 20.13 -21.45
N GLU A 67 27.68 19.88 -21.57
CA GLU A 67 26.70 20.88 -21.97
C GLU A 67 25.43 20.69 -21.15
N ALA A 68 24.93 21.77 -20.54
CA ALA A 68 23.64 21.75 -19.87
C ALA A 68 22.55 21.57 -20.94
N PRO A 69 21.73 20.49 -20.88
CA PRO A 69 20.64 20.31 -21.84
C PRO A 69 19.67 21.50 -21.78
N GLN A 70 19.04 21.81 -22.92
CA GLN A 70 18.10 22.93 -23.05
C GLN A 70 16.84 22.76 -22.16
N GLY A 71 16.58 21.53 -21.72
CA GLY A 71 15.46 21.17 -20.86
C GLY A 71 15.86 20.32 -19.64
N ASP A 72 14.96 19.45 -19.18
CA ASP A 72 15.12 18.69 -17.94
C ASP A 72 14.72 17.22 -18.13
N GLN A 73 15.39 16.35 -17.39
CA GLN A 73 15.24 14.90 -17.51
C GLN A 73 15.17 14.24 -16.14
N TRP A 74 14.14 13.43 -15.90
CA TRP A 74 13.98 12.65 -14.69
C TRP A 74 14.05 11.15 -15.00
N VAL A 75 14.82 10.41 -14.21
CA VAL A 75 14.92 8.95 -14.30
C VAL A 75 14.17 8.32 -13.13
N LEU A 76 13.16 7.53 -13.45
CA LEU A 76 12.28 6.89 -12.48
C LEU A 76 12.40 5.37 -12.54
N TYR A 77 12.55 4.71 -11.40
CA TYR A 77 12.46 3.26 -11.29
C TYR A 77 11.05 2.89 -10.92
N LYS A 78 10.40 2.05 -11.73
CA LYS A 78 9.09 1.52 -11.38
C LYS A 78 9.25 0.50 -10.26
N VAL A 79 8.40 0.63 -9.26
CA VAL A 79 8.38 -0.25 -8.11
C VAL A 79 7.21 -1.20 -8.23
N GLU A 80 7.52 -2.49 -8.14
CA GLU A 80 6.50 -3.55 -8.14
C GLU A 80 6.40 -4.18 -6.74
N PRO A 81 5.19 -4.60 -6.31
CA PRO A 81 5.01 -5.29 -5.03
C PRO A 81 5.91 -6.52 -4.92
N GLY A 82 6.66 -6.62 -3.82
CA GLY A 82 7.58 -7.74 -3.56
C GLY A 82 8.95 -7.62 -4.24
N ALA A 83 9.16 -6.64 -5.11
CA ALA A 83 10.49 -6.33 -5.65
C ALA A 83 11.38 -5.65 -4.59
N GLY A 84 12.69 -5.87 -4.69
CA GLY A 84 13.69 -5.14 -3.91
C GLY A 84 13.79 -3.68 -4.35
N CYS A 85 14.29 -2.84 -3.47
CA CYS A 85 14.63 -1.46 -3.78
C CYS A 85 15.63 -1.43 -4.95
N PRO A 86 15.34 -0.73 -6.05
CA PRO A 86 16.24 -0.70 -7.21
C PRO A 86 17.58 -0.01 -6.91
N VAL A 87 17.66 0.75 -5.80
CA VAL A 87 18.89 1.46 -5.39
C VAL A 87 19.77 0.61 -4.48
N CYS A 88 19.21 -0.12 -3.53
CA CYS A 88 19.98 -0.83 -2.50
C CYS A 88 19.65 -2.32 -2.34
N GLY A 89 18.71 -2.86 -3.11
CA GLY A 89 18.28 -4.27 -3.07
C GLY A 89 17.43 -4.67 -1.86
N ASN A 90 17.36 -3.84 -0.82
CA ASN A 90 16.55 -4.11 0.38
C ASN A 90 15.06 -4.16 0.05
N ARG A 91 14.28 -4.95 0.80
CA ARG A 91 12.82 -4.95 0.66
C ARG A 91 12.25 -3.57 0.96
N LEU A 92 11.29 -3.14 0.15
CA LEU A 92 10.64 -1.85 0.33
C LEU A 92 9.58 -1.95 1.45
N PRO A 93 9.71 -1.14 2.52
CA PRO A 93 8.88 -1.28 3.72
C PRO A 93 7.39 -1.02 3.47
N PHE A 94 7.05 -0.25 2.43
CA PHE A 94 5.67 0.09 2.09
C PHE A 94 4.83 -1.13 1.66
N TYR A 95 5.43 -2.15 1.02
CA TYR A 95 4.71 -3.38 0.67
C TYR A 95 4.65 -4.40 1.81
N GLU A 96 5.54 -4.30 2.80
CA GLU A 96 5.46 -5.16 3.98
C GLU A 96 4.38 -4.70 4.97
N ALA A 97 4.18 -3.38 5.07
CA ALA A 97 3.14 -2.80 5.92
C ALA A 97 1.72 -3.09 5.39
N THR A 98 1.51 -3.03 4.08
CA THR A 98 0.20 -3.29 3.44
C THR A 98 -0.27 -4.72 3.68
N GLY A 99 0.60 -5.72 3.49
CA GLY A 99 0.26 -7.12 3.79
C GLY A 99 -0.12 -7.37 5.26
N LYS A 100 0.56 -6.72 6.21
CA LYS A 100 0.23 -6.83 7.64
C LYS A 100 -1.12 -6.17 7.98
N ILE A 101 -1.43 -5.05 7.33
CA ILE A 101 -2.71 -4.34 7.50
C ILE A 101 -3.86 -5.23 6.98
N ASP A 102 -3.70 -5.85 5.82
CA ASP A 102 -4.73 -6.73 5.25
C ASP A 102 -5.01 -7.94 6.16
N ILE A 103 -3.97 -8.56 6.71
CA ILE A 103 -4.11 -9.66 7.69
C ILE A 103 -4.85 -9.18 8.94
N LYS A 104 -4.48 -8.02 9.49
CA LYS A 104 -5.17 -7.43 10.66
C LYS A 104 -6.63 -7.10 10.36
N ILE A 105 -6.95 -6.56 9.19
CA ILE A 105 -8.32 -6.30 8.75
C ILE A 105 -9.13 -7.61 8.70
N GLY A 106 -8.54 -8.68 8.13
CA GLY A 106 -9.17 -10.00 8.09
C GLY A 106 -9.48 -10.55 9.48
N LEU A 107 -8.52 -10.42 10.40
CA LEU A 107 -8.67 -10.86 11.79
C LEU A 107 -9.75 -10.06 12.54
N ILE A 108 -9.77 -8.73 12.40
CA ILE A 108 -10.81 -7.87 12.97
C ILE A 108 -12.20 -8.30 12.49
N LYS A 109 -12.37 -8.58 11.20
CA LYS A 109 -13.65 -9.04 10.65
C LYS A 109 -14.11 -10.37 11.26
N ARG A 110 -13.19 -11.32 11.48
CA ARG A 110 -13.49 -12.60 12.14
C ARG A 110 -13.91 -12.38 13.60
N MET A 111 -13.19 -11.52 14.32
CA MET A 111 -13.54 -11.17 15.70
C MET A 111 -14.92 -10.50 15.81
N GLN A 112 -15.25 -9.59 14.89
CA GLN A 112 -16.56 -8.96 14.82
C GLN A 112 -17.67 -9.99 14.58
N ALA A 113 -17.48 -10.90 13.61
CA ALA A 113 -18.45 -11.94 13.32
C ALA A 113 -18.68 -12.89 14.52
N GLU A 114 -17.62 -13.22 15.26
CA GLU A 114 -17.73 -14.03 16.48
C GLU A 114 -18.45 -13.29 17.61
N MET A 115 -18.17 -11.99 17.79
CA MET A 115 -18.90 -11.16 18.75
C MET A 115 -20.38 -11.05 18.42
N ASP A 116 -20.73 -10.85 17.15
CA ASP A 116 -22.11 -10.80 16.68
C ASP A 116 -22.82 -12.13 16.93
N HIS A 117 -22.14 -13.25 16.64
CA HIS A 117 -22.67 -14.60 16.91
C HIS A 117 -22.97 -14.81 18.41
N ARG A 118 -22.08 -14.36 19.29
CA ARG A 118 -22.28 -14.44 20.75
C ARG A 118 -23.45 -13.58 21.21
N ALA A 119 -23.57 -12.36 20.70
CA ALA A 119 -24.69 -11.49 21.01
C ALA A 119 -26.03 -12.14 20.64
N GLU A 120 -26.11 -12.80 19.47
CA GLU A 120 -27.30 -13.56 19.07
C GLU A 120 -27.58 -14.75 20.00
N VAL A 121 -26.54 -15.46 20.43
CA VAL A 121 -26.66 -16.60 21.35
C VAL A 121 -27.15 -16.13 22.72
N GLU A 122 -26.59 -15.04 23.25
CA GLU A 122 -27.00 -14.43 24.51
C GLU A 122 -28.45 -13.95 24.48
N GLU A 123 -28.87 -13.28 23.40
CA GLU A 123 -30.25 -12.84 23.22
C GLU A 123 -31.24 -14.02 23.24
N LYS A 124 -30.91 -15.10 22.50
CA LYS A 124 -31.71 -16.33 22.50
C LYS A 124 -31.73 -17.01 23.87
N ALA A 125 -30.61 -17.03 24.59
CA ALA A 125 -30.53 -17.59 25.93
C ALA A 125 -31.42 -16.82 26.91
N VAL A 126 -31.42 -15.48 26.85
CA VAL A 126 -32.32 -14.62 27.65
C VAL A 126 -33.77 -14.95 27.34
N GLN A 127 -34.13 -15.11 26.06
CA GLN A 127 -35.48 -15.50 25.68
C GLN A 127 -35.87 -16.86 26.28
N LEU A 128 -35.03 -17.88 26.14
CA LEU A 128 -35.27 -19.21 26.72
C LEU A 128 -35.43 -19.16 28.25
N ILE A 129 -34.65 -18.31 28.94
CA ILE A 129 -34.76 -18.11 30.39
C ILE A 129 -36.12 -17.51 30.75
N THR A 130 -36.59 -16.50 30.02
CA THR A 130 -37.90 -15.89 30.27
C THR A 130 -39.07 -16.83 30.01
N GLU A 131 -38.90 -17.79 29.09
CA GLU A 131 -39.85 -18.88 28.82
C GLU A 131 -39.77 -20.04 29.84
N GLY A 132 -38.86 -19.98 30.83
CA GLY A 132 -38.64 -21.03 31.83
C GLY A 132 -37.84 -22.25 31.32
N ARG A 133 -37.26 -22.17 30.13
CA ARG A 133 -36.49 -23.24 29.45
C ARG A 133 -35.01 -23.18 29.79
N HIS A 134 -34.68 -23.16 31.08
CA HIS A 134 -33.32 -22.91 31.56
C HIS A 134 -32.27 -23.93 31.09
N GLY A 135 -32.64 -25.20 30.95
CA GLY A 135 -31.72 -26.24 30.49
C GLY A 135 -31.24 -26.01 29.05
N GLU A 136 -32.13 -25.52 28.18
CA GLU A 136 -31.79 -25.20 26.78
C GLU A 136 -30.94 -23.92 26.70
N ALA A 137 -31.22 -22.93 27.54
CA ALA A 137 -30.40 -21.72 27.64
C ALA A 137 -28.95 -22.05 28.04
N VAL A 138 -28.77 -22.93 29.04
CA VAL A 138 -27.43 -23.37 29.48
C VAL A 138 -26.71 -24.15 28.39
N ALA A 139 -27.41 -25.07 27.71
CA ALA A 139 -26.82 -25.83 26.61
C ALA A 139 -26.37 -24.91 25.46
N LEU A 140 -27.14 -23.87 25.15
CA LEU A 140 -26.81 -22.89 24.13
C LEU A 140 -25.59 -22.04 24.52
N LEU A 141 -25.53 -21.53 25.75
CA LEU A 141 -24.39 -20.75 26.22
C LEU A 141 -23.11 -21.60 26.27
N ASN A 142 -23.20 -22.86 26.69
CA ASN A 142 -22.07 -23.79 26.71
C ASN A 142 -21.58 -24.20 25.30
N SER A 143 -22.29 -23.83 24.23
CA SER A 143 -21.82 -24.05 22.86
C SER A 143 -20.79 -23.01 22.41
N LEU A 144 -20.68 -21.88 23.11
CA LEU A 144 -19.67 -20.86 22.85
C LEU A 144 -18.32 -21.29 23.40
N ASP A 145 -17.26 -21.14 22.59
CA ASP A 145 -15.89 -21.43 22.98
C ASP A 145 -15.13 -20.12 23.26
N ASP A 146 -15.00 -19.75 24.53
CA ASP A 146 -14.29 -18.55 24.98
C ASP A 146 -12.83 -18.48 24.54
N SER A 147 -12.20 -19.62 24.23
CA SER A 147 -10.81 -19.64 23.76
C SER A 147 -10.63 -19.09 22.35
N LEU A 148 -11.69 -19.09 21.53
CA LEU A 148 -11.64 -18.55 20.16
C LEU A 148 -11.35 -17.05 20.15
N ILE A 149 -12.02 -16.26 21.00
CA ILE A 149 -11.78 -14.81 21.08
C ILE A 149 -10.38 -14.54 21.62
N ALA A 150 -9.96 -15.25 22.68
CA ALA A 150 -8.64 -15.09 23.27
C ALA A 150 -7.52 -15.39 22.25
N GLY A 151 -7.64 -16.49 21.50
CA GLY A 151 -6.68 -16.84 20.46
C GLY A 151 -6.62 -15.82 19.31
N MET A 152 -7.77 -15.25 18.91
CA MET A 152 -7.80 -14.19 17.91
C MET A 152 -7.16 -12.88 18.42
N GLN A 153 -7.31 -12.55 19.71
CA GLN A 153 -6.66 -11.38 20.31
C GLN A 153 -5.14 -11.55 20.37
N GLU A 154 -4.66 -12.74 20.77
CA GLU A 154 -3.23 -13.06 20.76
C GLU A 154 -2.62 -12.99 19.36
N GLU A 155 -3.31 -13.51 18.33
CA GLU A 155 -2.89 -13.40 16.93
C GLU A 155 -2.77 -11.93 16.49
N PHE A 156 -3.70 -11.07 16.92
CA PHE A 156 -3.70 -9.64 16.59
C PHE A 156 -2.50 -8.91 17.19
N GLU A 157 -2.19 -9.19 18.45
CA GLU A 157 -1.04 -8.62 19.17
C GLU A 157 0.29 -9.12 18.60
N ALA A 158 0.39 -10.40 18.25
CA ALA A 158 1.60 -10.99 17.66
C ALA A 158 1.98 -10.33 16.32
N ILE A 159 1.00 -9.99 15.48
CA ILE A 159 1.25 -9.26 14.23
C ILE A 159 1.78 -7.83 14.52
N GLY A 160 1.41 -7.23 15.66
CA GLY A 160 1.95 -5.94 16.11
C GLY A 160 3.40 -6.03 16.64
N ALA A 161 3.73 -7.07 17.40
CA ALA A 161 5.03 -7.23 18.07
C ALA A 161 6.18 -7.59 17.11
N ALA A 162 5.92 -8.22 15.97
CA ALA A 162 6.93 -8.63 14.99
C ALA A 162 7.69 -7.48 14.29
N GLY A 163 7.41 -6.21 14.62
CA GLY A 163 8.11 -5.02 14.11
C GLY A 163 9.13 -4.40 15.08
N GLY A 164 9.25 -4.91 16.29
CA GLY A 164 10.08 -4.33 17.37
C GLY A 164 11.32 -5.15 17.73
N LYS A 165 12.05 -5.71 16.76
CA LYS A 165 13.42 -6.15 17.06
C LYS A 165 14.36 -4.98 16.85
N GLU A 166 14.74 -4.41 17.99
CA GLU A 166 15.77 -3.42 18.22
C GLU A 166 17.01 -3.70 17.38
N ILE A 167 17.47 -2.66 16.71
CA ILE A 167 18.79 -2.57 16.09
C ILE A 167 19.72 -2.18 17.25
N GLU A 168 20.43 -3.15 17.83
CA GLU A 168 21.64 -2.88 18.63
C GLU A 168 22.84 -2.61 17.72
#